data_AF-Q4UGR4-F1
#
_entry.id   AF-Q4UGR4-F1
#
_cell.length_a   1.000
_cell.length_b   1.000
_cell.length_c   1.000
_cell.angle_alpha   90.00
_cell.angle_beta   90.00
_cell.angle_gamma   90.00
#
_symmetry.space_group_name_H-M   'P 1'
#
loop_
_entity.id
_entity.type
_entity.pdbx_description
1 polymer ?
#
loop_
_entity_poly.entity_id
_entity_poly.type
_entity_poly.pdbx_seq_one_letter_code
_entity_poly.pdbx_strand_id
1 'polypeptide(L)'
;MDLNSPKNSTESHSADSENEKALVVDTGAYCRSTYLDKSGCKIYVTSGIKSEIEKYRQKNPLESSIRTVYTPIVREPSPEDVSFVRKFASLTGDLPFLSNNDIGCIALTRRLQIETGDLSPLREAPMTLKIDKQSNNSKNKSKKELNHIGFDCWIGTHNVNSYNIQVKKSIAKSVSCMTTDFAMQNVLIQMGLNVVTLDGFVAKSIRRWGQMCRSCYEVYPNTSRQFCSKCGNATVERVPITVDSETSEIIARDTRKWINTRGTIYTQPKPTTGRIDKPYITAEDQLLMPAFKNYMRNVNRKNKDDPLSHFYAEDTKENNISSSNQFTTFTNVTIGLGKGNPNSNRWVQRHKRSLKSK
;
A
#
# COMPACT_ATOMS: atom_id res chain seq x y z
N MET A 1 -74.83 15.13 6.47
CA MET A 1 -73.95 16.31 6.51
C MET A 1 -73.17 16.19 7.78
N ASP A 2 -71.86 16.00 7.70
CA ASP A 2 -70.87 16.62 8.59
C ASP A 2 -69.47 16.14 8.19
N LEU A 3 -68.66 17.11 7.80
CA LEU A 3 -67.31 17.00 7.28
C LEU A 3 -66.34 16.89 8.47
N ASN A 4 -65.59 15.78 8.54
CA ASN A 4 -64.46 15.69 9.48
C ASN A 4 -63.20 16.27 8.84
N SER A 5 -62.80 17.45 9.30
CA SER A 5 -61.45 18.01 9.12
C SER A 5 -60.44 17.27 10.01
N PRO A 6 -59.21 16.99 9.55
CA PRO A 6 -58.15 16.50 10.42
C PRO A 6 -57.49 17.66 11.18
N LYS A 7 -57.31 17.48 12.48
CA LYS A 7 -56.58 18.39 13.38
C LYS A 7 -55.07 18.28 13.08
N ASN A 8 -54.46 19.42 12.75
CA ASN A 8 -53.01 19.58 12.75
C ASN A 8 -52.49 19.53 14.21
N SER A 9 -51.79 18.46 14.58
CA SER A 9 -50.89 18.46 15.73
C SER A 9 -49.47 18.78 15.23
N THR A 10 -49.06 20.02 15.42
CA THR A 10 -47.67 20.47 15.30
C THR A 10 -46.85 19.83 16.42
N GLU A 11 -46.22 18.69 16.13
CA GLU A 11 -45.12 18.19 16.95
C GLU A 11 -43.85 18.95 16.57
N SER A 12 -43.43 19.83 17.48
CA SER A 12 -42.13 20.47 17.48
C SER A 12 -41.05 19.42 17.70
N HIS A 13 -40.41 18.96 16.62
CA HIS A 13 -39.15 18.23 16.72
C HIS A 13 -38.07 19.18 17.26
N SER A 14 -37.81 19.07 18.57
CA SER A 14 -36.63 19.62 19.21
C SER A 14 -35.37 19.03 18.57
N ALA A 15 -34.49 19.90 18.10
CA ALA A 15 -33.23 19.55 17.46
C ALA A 15 -32.29 18.84 18.45
N ASP A 16 -32.26 17.50 18.37
CA ASP A 16 -31.11 16.74 18.82
C ASP A 16 -29.95 17.05 17.86
N SER A 17 -28.85 17.58 18.39
CA SER A 17 -27.60 17.75 17.65
C SER A 17 -27.00 16.36 17.38
N GLU A 18 -27.54 15.63 16.40
CA GLU A 18 -26.90 14.45 15.85
C GLU A 18 -25.52 14.88 15.31
N ASN A 19 -24.45 14.37 15.91
CA ASN A 19 -23.08 14.61 15.44
C ASN A 19 -22.98 14.21 13.97
N GLU A 20 -22.91 15.22 13.11
CA GLU A 20 -23.00 15.05 11.68
C GLU A 20 -21.78 14.29 11.15
N LYS A 21 -22.03 13.26 10.34
CA LYS A 21 -20.97 12.36 9.87
C LYS A 21 -20.18 13.01 8.75
N ALA A 22 -18.86 13.06 8.89
CA ALA A 22 -17.94 13.61 7.92
C ALA A 22 -17.18 12.51 7.17
N LEU A 23 -17.17 12.59 5.85
CA LEU A 23 -16.44 11.68 4.96
C LEU A 23 -15.46 12.46 4.10
N VAL A 24 -14.16 12.25 4.30
CA VAL A 24 -13.12 12.80 3.42
C VAL A 24 -12.88 11.84 2.27
N VAL A 25 -12.84 12.35 1.04
CA VAL A 25 -12.81 11.50 -0.16
C VAL A 25 -11.61 11.82 -1.04
N ASP A 26 -10.87 10.77 -1.37
CA ASP A 26 -9.77 10.77 -2.34
C ASP A 26 -10.28 10.76 -3.80
N THR A 27 -9.48 11.15 -4.79
CA THR A 27 -9.89 11.22 -6.22
C THR A 27 -10.29 9.84 -6.75
N GLY A 28 -9.48 8.81 -6.48
CA GLY A 28 -9.77 7.44 -6.87
C GLY A 28 -11.04 6.90 -6.22
N ALA A 29 -11.31 7.29 -4.97
CA ALA A 29 -12.54 6.97 -4.28
C ALA A 29 -13.74 7.71 -4.86
N TYR A 30 -13.58 9.01 -5.15
CA TYR A 30 -14.63 9.84 -5.73
C TYR A 30 -15.08 9.33 -7.09
N CYS A 31 -14.16 8.88 -7.95
CA CYS A 31 -14.51 8.42 -9.28
C CYS A 31 -15.18 7.03 -9.28
N ARG A 32 -14.78 6.14 -8.37
CA ARG A 32 -15.16 4.71 -8.42
C ARG A 32 -16.22 4.27 -7.40
N SER A 33 -16.43 5.02 -6.32
CA SER A 33 -17.30 4.58 -5.22
C SER A 33 -18.78 4.52 -5.59
N THR A 34 -19.45 3.41 -5.27
CA THR A 34 -20.90 3.26 -5.41
C THR A 34 -21.66 3.62 -4.13
N TYR A 35 -20.93 3.88 -3.05
CA TYR A 35 -21.48 4.12 -1.72
C TYR A 35 -21.64 5.61 -1.37
N LEU A 36 -20.92 6.50 -2.06
CA LEU A 36 -20.93 7.94 -1.73
C LEU A 36 -22.34 8.51 -1.61
N ASP A 37 -23.21 8.24 -2.59
CA ASP A 37 -24.58 8.76 -2.64
C ASP A 37 -25.50 8.15 -1.57
N LYS A 38 -25.14 6.98 -1.03
CA LYS A 38 -25.90 6.25 -0.01
C LYS A 38 -25.40 6.51 1.42
N SER A 39 -24.27 7.21 1.56
CA SER A 39 -23.58 7.36 2.83
C SER A 39 -24.32 8.26 3.82
N GLY A 40 -25.11 9.23 3.34
CA GLY A 40 -25.75 10.25 4.18
C GLY A 40 -24.76 11.14 4.95
N CYS A 41 -23.49 11.15 4.54
CA CYS A 41 -22.41 11.89 5.20
C CYS A 41 -22.13 13.21 4.46
N LYS A 42 -21.65 14.22 5.19
CA LYS A 42 -21.04 15.41 4.58
C LYS A 42 -19.72 15.02 3.91
N ILE A 43 -19.63 15.25 2.61
CA ILE A 43 -18.47 14.90 1.80
C ILE A 43 -17.49 16.08 1.80
N TYR A 44 -16.26 15.84 2.23
CA TYR A 44 -15.17 16.81 2.26
C TYR A 44 -14.07 16.44 1.29
N VAL A 45 -13.53 17.45 0.60
CA VAL A 45 -12.49 17.31 -0.42
C VAL A 45 -11.52 18.50 -0.34
N THR A 46 -10.24 18.29 -0.62
CA THR A 46 -9.25 19.38 -0.74
C THR A 46 -9.31 20.06 -2.11
N SER A 47 -8.85 21.30 -2.22
CA SER A 47 -8.83 22.03 -3.52
C SER A 47 -8.05 21.29 -4.61
N GLY A 48 -6.92 20.66 -4.25
CA GLY A 48 -6.12 19.86 -5.18
C GLY A 48 -6.93 18.70 -5.79
N ILE A 49 -7.64 17.95 -4.94
CA ILE A 49 -8.47 16.81 -5.35
C ILE A 49 -9.68 17.27 -6.16
N LYS A 50 -10.28 18.41 -5.79
CA LYS A 50 -11.37 19.00 -6.59
C LYS A 50 -10.91 19.27 -8.03
N SER A 51 -9.74 19.87 -8.21
CA SER A 51 -9.19 20.15 -9.55
C SER A 51 -8.91 18.86 -10.34
N GLU A 52 -8.47 17.80 -9.66
CA GLU A 52 -8.21 16.50 -10.28
C GLU A 52 -9.52 15.81 -10.69
N ILE A 53 -10.55 15.89 -9.85
CA ILE A 53 -11.91 15.43 -10.18
C ILE A 53 -12.44 16.18 -11.40
N GLU A 54 -12.32 17.51 -11.44
CA GLU A 54 -12.77 18.31 -12.59
C GLU A 54 -12.08 17.91 -13.90
N LYS A 55 -10.76 17.68 -13.86
CA LYS A 55 -10.00 17.14 -15.01
C LYS A 55 -10.50 15.75 -15.42
N TYR A 56 -10.80 14.87 -14.46
CA TYR A 56 -11.37 13.55 -14.74
C TYR A 56 -12.73 13.65 -15.43
N ARG A 57 -13.61 14.57 -14.96
CA ARG A 57 -14.93 14.80 -15.57
C ARG A 57 -14.83 15.28 -17.01
N GLN A 58 -13.85 16.13 -17.32
CA GLN A 58 -13.61 16.59 -18.69
C GLN A 58 -13.18 15.44 -19.62
N LYS A 59 -12.37 14.51 -19.12
CA LYS A 59 -11.92 13.34 -19.90
C LYS A 59 -13.03 12.29 -20.07
N ASN A 60 -13.89 12.10 -19.06
CA ASN A 60 -14.95 11.09 -19.04
C ASN A 60 -16.35 11.70 -18.77
N PRO A 61 -16.96 12.42 -19.71
CA PRO A 61 -18.21 13.16 -19.49
C PRO A 61 -19.41 12.27 -19.11
N LEU A 62 -19.52 11.09 -19.73
CA LEU A 62 -20.64 10.15 -19.49
C LEU A 62 -20.63 9.55 -18.08
N GLU A 63 -19.45 9.15 -17.60
CA GLU A 63 -19.27 8.58 -16.26
C GLU A 63 -19.43 9.66 -15.17
N SER A 64 -19.07 10.90 -15.49
CA SER A 64 -19.19 12.04 -14.56
C SER A 64 -20.61 12.56 -14.36
N SER A 65 -21.50 12.37 -15.33
CA SER A 65 -22.87 12.92 -15.30
C SER A 65 -23.74 12.28 -14.21
N ILE A 66 -23.41 11.07 -13.76
CA ILE A 66 -24.17 10.32 -12.76
C ILE A 66 -23.99 10.88 -11.33
N ARG A 67 -22.88 11.58 -11.03
CA ARG A 67 -22.53 12.01 -9.66
C ARG A 67 -22.92 13.46 -9.32
N THR A 68 -23.75 14.09 -10.14
CA THR A 68 -24.06 15.54 -10.04
C THR A 68 -24.90 15.92 -8.82
N VAL A 69 -25.43 14.94 -8.06
CA VAL A 69 -26.41 15.19 -6.99
C VAL A 69 -25.79 15.67 -5.67
N TYR A 70 -24.50 15.38 -5.41
CA TYR A 70 -23.82 15.84 -4.19
C TYR A 70 -22.59 16.67 -4.51
N THR A 71 -22.64 17.97 -4.17
CA THR A 71 -21.51 18.88 -4.25
C THR A 71 -20.57 18.68 -3.05
N PRO A 72 -19.32 18.25 -3.26
CA PRO A 72 -18.37 18.09 -2.16
C PRO A 72 -18.00 19.44 -1.54
N ILE A 73 -17.89 19.49 -0.22
CA ILE A 73 -17.46 20.66 0.54
C ILE A 73 -15.94 20.77 0.41
N VAL A 74 -15.48 21.89 -0.13
CA VAL A 74 -14.04 22.15 -0.25
C VAL A 74 -13.52 22.66 1.07
N ARG A 75 -12.52 21.99 1.62
CA ARG A 75 -11.88 22.40 2.88
C ARG A 75 -10.40 22.12 2.86
N GLU A 76 -9.61 23.09 3.32
CA GLU A 76 -8.17 22.95 3.41
C GLU A 76 -7.72 22.47 4.80
N PRO A 77 -6.72 21.59 4.87
CA PRO A 77 -6.12 21.17 6.13
C PRO A 77 -5.28 22.30 6.74
N SER A 78 -5.12 22.29 8.07
CA SER A 78 -4.16 23.18 8.73
C SER A 78 -2.73 22.77 8.41
N PRO A 79 -1.79 23.74 8.28
CA PRO A 79 -0.37 23.44 8.08
C PRO A 79 0.22 22.58 9.20
N GLU A 80 -0.29 22.69 10.42
CA GLU A 80 0.11 21.86 11.56
C GLU A 80 -0.18 20.39 11.30
N ASP A 81 -1.39 20.06 10.82
CA ASP A 81 -1.80 18.69 10.52
C ASP A 81 -0.99 18.11 9.36
N VAL A 82 -0.72 18.91 8.32
CA VAL A 82 0.12 18.51 7.18
C VAL A 82 1.53 18.15 7.66
N SER A 83 2.12 18.97 8.54
CA SER A 83 3.44 18.71 9.10
C SER A 83 3.48 17.43 9.94
N PHE A 84 2.43 17.22 10.75
CA PHE A 84 2.27 16.02 11.57
C PHE A 84 2.17 14.77 10.70
N VAL A 85 1.31 14.77 9.69
CA VAL A 85 1.12 13.63 8.77
C VAL A 85 2.41 13.31 8.03
N ARG A 86 3.15 14.32 7.56
CA ARG A 86 4.44 14.10 6.90
C ARG A 86 5.46 13.43 7.83
N LYS A 87 5.53 13.88 9.09
CA LYS A 87 6.39 13.25 10.12
C LYS A 87 5.95 11.82 10.38
N PHE A 88 4.65 11.58 10.54
CA PHE A 88 4.09 10.26 10.80
C PHE A 88 4.35 9.29 9.62
N ALA A 89 4.06 9.70 8.39
CA ALA A 89 4.30 8.90 7.18
C ALA A 89 5.79 8.60 6.94
N SER A 90 6.68 9.49 7.39
CA SER A 90 8.13 9.23 7.39
C SER A 90 8.48 8.08 8.35
N LEU A 91 7.89 8.06 9.54
CA LEU A 91 8.08 6.99 10.52
C LEU A 91 7.48 5.65 10.07
N THR A 92 6.35 5.65 9.36
CA THR A 92 5.76 4.41 8.80
C THR A 92 6.53 3.87 7.58
N GLY A 93 7.31 4.75 6.93
CA GLY A 93 8.04 4.45 5.69
C GLY A 93 7.21 4.56 4.41
N ASP A 94 6.01 5.15 4.48
CA ASP A 94 5.08 5.27 3.34
C ASP A 94 5.12 6.65 2.66
N LEU A 95 5.82 7.63 3.23
CA LEU A 95 6.02 8.96 2.65
C LEU A 95 6.40 8.97 1.15
N PRO A 96 7.34 8.14 0.63
CA PRO A 96 7.70 8.17 -0.78
C PRO A 96 6.60 7.68 -1.73
N PHE A 97 5.54 7.06 -1.21
CA PHE A 97 4.40 6.58 -1.99
C PHE A 97 3.18 7.51 -1.91
N LEU A 98 3.24 8.57 -1.10
CA LEU A 98 2.15 9.53 -0.90
C LEU A 98 2.41 10.82 -1.67
N SER A 99 1.39 11.28 -2.39
CA SER A 99 1.38 12.60 -3.03
C SER A 99 1.05 13.72 -2.04
N ASN A 100 1.24 14.97 -2.46
CA ASN A 100 0.85 16.13 -1.65
C ASN A 100 -0.68 16.18 -1.43
N ASN A 101 -1.47 15.76 -2.42
CA ASN A 101 -2.94 15.68 -2.30
C ASN A 101 -3.34 14.62 -1.27
N ASP A 102 -2.65 13.47 -1.26
CA ASP A 102 -2.88 12.38 -0.32
C ASP A 102 -2.59 12.81 1.12
N ILE A 103 -1.44 13.48 1.33
CA ILE A 103 -1.07 14.06 2.63
C ILE A 103 -2.14 15.07 3.07
N GLY A 104 -2.64 15.90 2.16
CA GLY A 104 -3.71 16.86 2.42
C GLY A 104 -5.01 16.18 2.87
N CYS A 105 -5.40 15.09 2.22
CA CYS A 105 -6.56 14.27 2.60
C CYS A 105 -6.45 13.69 4.00
N ILE A 106 -5.29 13.09 4.32
CA ILE A 106 -5.05 12.51 5.64
C ILE A 106 -5.05 13.61 6.71
N ALA A 107 -4.43 14.76 6.42
CA ALA A 107 -4.38 15.90 7.33
C ALA A 107 -5.78 16.49 7.59
N LEU A 108 -6.60 16.61 6.54
CA LEU A 108 -7.99 17.07 6.66
C LEU A 108 -8.83 16.10 7.50
N THR A 109 -8.64 14.80 7.30
CA THR A 109 -9.31 13.76 8.10
C THR A 109 -8.93 13.87 9.57
N ARG A 110 -7.65 14.09 9.88
CA ARG A 110 -7.17 14.32 11.26
C ARG A 110 -7.81 15.57 11.87
N ARG A 111 -7.85 16.69 11.14
CA ARG A 111 -8.47 17.95 11.60
C ARG A 111 -9.95 17.76 11.94
N LEU A 112 -10.71 17.11 11.05
CA LEU A 112 -12.12 16.81 11.29
C LEU A 112 -12.32 15.91 12.50
N GLN A 113 -11.45 14.90 12.70
CA GLN A 113 -11.51 14.06 13.90
C GLN A 113 -11.29 14.88 15.18
N ILE A 114 -10.31 15.78 15.19
CA ILE A 114 -10.04 16.67 16.34
C ILE A 114 -11.26 17.56 16.65
N GLU A 115 -11.96 18.06 15.62
CA GLU A 115 -13.14 18.91 15.78
C GLU A 115 -14.35 18.19 16.39
N THR A 116 -14.41 16.87 16.29
CA THR A 116 -15.44 16.09 16.99
C THR A 116 -15.25 16.05 18.51
N GLY A 117 -14.08 16.47 19.01
CA GLY A 117 -13.71 16.40 20.43
C GLY A 117 -13.24 15.01 20.89
N ASP A 118 -13.40 13.96 20.07
CA ASP A 118 -12.91 12.62 20.39
C ASP A 118 -11.48 12.40 19.89
N LEU A 119 -10.52 12.55 20.81
CA LEU A 119 -9.10 12.31 20.58
C LEU A 119 -8.67 10.89 20.92
N SER A 120 -9.55 10.07 21.51
CA SER A 120 -9.22 8.71 21.95
C SER A 120 -8.67 7.78 20.84
N PRO A 121 -9.11 7.88 19.56
CA PRO A 121 -8.58 6.99 18.54
C PRO A 121 -7.23 7.46 17.97
N LEU A 122 -6.85 8.73 18.16
CA LEU A 122 -5.68 9.31 17.51
C LEU A 122 -4.37 8.86 18.17
N ARG A 123 -3.41 8.43 17.35
CA ARG A 123 -2.07 8.03 17.81
C ARG A 123 -1.01 9.05 17.41
N GLU A 124 -0.08 9.32 18.32
CA GLU A 124 1.07 10.21 18.05
C GLU A 124 2.24 9.50 17.36
N ALA A 125 2.37 8.19 17.59
CA ALA A 125 3.43 7.35 17.06
C ALA A 125 2.84 6.12 16.33
N PRO A 126 3.56 5.57 15.34
CA PRO A 126 3.12 4.37 14.65
C PRO A 126 3.09 3.15 15.58
N MET A 127 2.26 2.17 15.20
CA MET A 127 2.10 0.92 15.93
C MET A 127 3.41 0.11 15.98
N THR A 128 3.56 -0.71 17.02
CA THR A 128 4.75 -1.55 17.17
C THR A 128 4.69 -2.80 16.29
N LEU A 129 5.84 -3.19 15.74
CA LEU A 129 5.97 -4.38 14.90
C LEU A 129 6.29 -5.61 15.73
N LYS A 130 5.47 -6.65 15.56
CA LYS A 130 5.65 -7.98 16.13
C LYS A 130 5.84 -9.02 15.03
N ILE A 131 6.67 -10.01 15.32
CA ILE A 131 6.93 -11.12 14.41
C ILE A 131 6.10 -12.32 14.87
N ASP A 132 5.17 -12.75 14.03
CA ASP A 132 4.42 -13.98 14.23
C ASP A 132 5.22 -15.15 13.63
N LYS A 133 5.97 -15.82 14.50
CA LYS A 133 6.62 -17.09 14.17
C LYS A 133 5.54 -18.16 14.18
N GLN A 134 5.24 -18.77 13.04
CA GLN A 134 4.33 -19.92 12.99
C GLN A 134 4.80 -20.98 14.00
N SER A 135 4.14 -21.07 15.15
CA SER A 135 4.33 -22.20 16.06
C SER A 135 3.67 -23.42 15.40
N ASN A 136 4.37 -24.55 15.43
CA ASN A 136 3.92 -25.81 14.85
C ASN A 136 2.72 -26.44 15.62
N ASN A 137 1.69 -25.67 16.00
CA ASN A 137 0.44 -26.22 16.49
C ASN A 137 -0.52 -26.48 15.34
N SER A 138 -0.14 -27.47 14.52
CA SER A 138 -1.02 -28.12 13.55
C SER A 138 -1.72 -29.31 14.19
N LYS A 139 -2.52 -29.10 15.23
CA LYS A 139 -3.52 -30.09 15.67
C LYS A 139 -4.83 -29.36 15.95
N ASN A 140 -5.89 -29.85 15.32
CA ASN A 140 -7.28 -29.38 15.32
C ASN A 140 -7.63 -28.30 14.29
N LYS A 141 -7.55 -28.68 13.00
CA LYS A 141 -8.45 -28.10 12.00
C LYS A 141 -9.85 -28.72 12.23
N SER A 142 -10.67 -28.05 13.04
CA SER A 142 -12.13 -28.20 12.92
C SER A 142 -12.51 -27.94 11.46
N LYS A 143 -13.49 -28.70 10.95
CA LYS A 143 -14.03 -28.58 9.58
C LYS A 143 -14.25 -27.10 9.27
N LYS A 144 -13.35 -26.50 8.48
CA LYS A 144 -13.50 -25.12 8.02
C LYS A 144 -14.72 -25.11 7.12
N GLU A 145 -15.75 -24.38 7.53
CA GLU A 145 -16.73 -23.82 6.60
C GLU A 145 -15.97 -23.30 5.38
N LEU A 146 -16.49 -23.59 4.18
CA LEU A 146 -15.93 -23.16 2.91
C LEU A 146 -15.72 -21.65 2.96
N ASN A 147 -14.49 -21.22 3.25
CA ASN A 147 -14.14 -19.82 3.23
C ASN A 147 -14.21 -19.41 1.76
N HIS A 148 -15.17 -18.54 1.41
CA HIS A 148 -15.44 -18.02 0.06
C HIS A 148 -14.29 -17.18 -0.56
N ILE A 149 -13.09 -17.23 0.02
CA ILE A 149 -11.92 -16.43 -0.34
C ILE A 149 -10.68 -17.33 -0.24
N GLY A 150 -10.09 -17.70 -1.38
CA GLY A 150 -8.90 -18.55 -1.46
C GLY A 150 -8.52 -18.95 -2.89
N PHE A 151 -7.35 -19.57 -3.08
CA PHE A 151 -6.89 -20.00 -4.41
C PHE A 151 -7.76 -21.11 -5.06
N ASP A 152 -8.63 -21.75 -4.28
CA ASP A 152 -9.55 -22.81 -4.73
C ASP A 152 -10.99 -22.31 -4.99
N CYS A 153 -11.26 -21.00 -4.91
CA CYS A 153 -12.58 -20.45 -5.25
C CYS A 153 -12.57 -19.78 -6.63
N TRP A 154 -13.50 -20.18 -7.49
CA TRP A 154 -13.78 -19.46 -8.74
C TRP A 154 -14.30 -18.07 -8.44
N ILE A 155 -13.84 -17.07 -9.18
CA ILE A 155 -14.40 -15.72 -9.10
C ILE A 155 -15.79 -15.76 -9.75
N GLY A 156 -16.84 -15.70 -8.94
CA GLY A 156 -18.24 -15.65 -9.34
C GLY A 156 -18.94 -14.42 -8.76
N THR A 157 -20.15 -14.13 -9.21
CA THR A 157 -20.92 -12.93 -8.81
C THR A 157 -21.02 -12.70 -7.29
N HIS A 158 -20.96 -13.78 -6.50
CA HIS A 158 -21.02 -13.77 -5.04
C HIS A 158 -19.68 -13.43 -4.35
N ASN A 159 -18.54 -13.43 -5.05
CA ASN A 159 -17.23 -13.12 -4.48
C ASN A 159 -16.41 -12.07 -5.27
N VAL A 160 -16.95 -11.51 -6.36
CA VAL A 160 -16.29 -10.41 -7.12
C VAL A 160 -15.95 -9.23 -6.20
N ASN A 161 -16.79 -8.95 -5.21
CA ASN A 161 -16.59 -7.87 -4.23
C ASN A 161 -15.88 -8.35 -2.96
N SER A 162 -15.24 -9.53 -2.97
CA SER A 162 -14.46 -9.99 -1.82
C SER A 162 -13.15 -9.20 -1.73
N TYR A 163 -12.98 -8.50 -0.62
CA TYR A 163 -11.83 -7.63 -0.38
C TYR A 163 -10.63 -8.41 0.14
N ASN A 164 -9.41 -8.01 -0.24
CA ASN A 164 -8.16 -8.39 0.45
C ASN A 164 -8.00 -7.73 1.84
N ILE A 165 -9.08 -7.15 2.36
CA ILE A 165 -9.16 -6.39 3.60
C ILE A 165 -10.26 -7.05 4.45
N GLN A 166 -10.00 -7.25 5.74
CA GLN A 166 -11.05 -7.68 6.66
C GLN A 166 -11.99 -6.52 6.93
N VAL A 167 -13.27 -6.77 6.65
CA VAL A 167 -14.34 -5.78 6.61
C VAL A 167 -15.34 -6.05 7.73
N LYS A 168 -15.84 -4.99 8.39
CA LYS A 168 -17.02 -5.05 9.28
C LYS A 168 -18.23 -4.39 8.57
N LYS A 169 -19.43 -4.97 8.68
CA LYS A 169 -20.68 -4.31 8.23
C LYS A 169 -20.85 -3.00 9.00
N SER A 170 -21.20 -1.95 8.29
CA SER A 170 -21.01 -0.55 8.69
C SER A 170 -21.72 -0.16 9.99
N ILE A 171 -20.94 0.30 10.97
CA ILE A 171 -21.38 1.32 11.92
C ILE A 171 -20.68 2.59 11.45
N ALA A 172 -21.45 3.56 10.95
CA ALA A 172 -20.90 4.82 10.47
C ALA A 172 -20.33 5.60 11.66
N LYS A 173 -18.99 5.70 11.72
CA LYS A 173 -18.28 6.52 12.70
C LYS A 173 -18.37 8.00 12.32
N SER A 174 -18.13 8.90 13.27
CA SER A 174 -18.27 10.35 13.12
C SER A 174 -17.41 10.91 11.98
N VAL A 175 -16.15 10.48 11.88
CA VAL A 175 -15.23 10.87 10.80
C VAL A 175 -14.62 9.64 10.15
N SER A 176 -14.60 9.63 8.83
CA SER A 176 -13.98 8.58 8.03
C SER A 176 -13.32 9.14 6.78
N CYS A 177 -12.33 8.42 6.26
CA CYS A 177 -11.69 8.70 4.98
C CYS A 177 -11.95 7.55 4.00
N MET A 178 -12.33 7.86 2.77
CA MET A 178 -12.49 6.90 1.68
C MET A 178 -11.35 7.07 0.69
N THR A 179 -10.57 6.01 0.49
CA THR A 179 -9.42 5.98 -0.43
C THR A 179 -9.23 4.59 -1.00
N THR A 180 -8.68 4.53 -2.21
CA THR A 180 -8.28 3.27 -2.88
C THR A 180 -6.81 2.92 -2.68
N ASP A 181 -5.98 3.86 -2.22
CA ASP A 181 -4.54 3.65 -2.14
C ASP A 181 -4.11 2.95 -0.84
N PHE A 182 -3.29 1.92 -0.96
CA PHE A 182 -2.80 1.14 0.16
C PHE A 182 -1.88 1.94 1.09
N ALA A 183 -1.10 2.89 0.57
CA ALA A 183 -0.21 3.71 1.40
C ALA A 183 -1.03 4.66 2.29
N MET A 184 -2.02 5.36 1.71
CA MET A 184 -2.96 6.19 2.47
C MET A 184 -3.70 5.39 3.53
N GLN A 185 -4.28 4.25 3.17
CA GLN A 185 -5.01 3.39 4.10
C GLN A 185 -4.12 2.95 5.27
N ASN A 186 -2.86 2.58 5.01
CA ASN A 186 -1.94 2.16 6.06
C ASN A 186 -1.64 3.28 7.06
N VAL A 187 -1.34 4.49 6.57
CA VAL A 187 -1.07 5.65 7.44
C VAL A 187 -2.32 6.00 8.26
N LEU A 188 -3.50 6.02 7.65
CA LEU A 188 -4.76 6.31 8.33
C LEU A 188 -5.02 5.31 9.47
N ILE A 189 -4.91 4.00 9.22
CA ILE A 189 -5.13 2.98 10.26
C ILE A 189 -4.09 3.11 11.39
N GLN A 190 -2.83 3.37 11.08
CA GLN A 190 -1.77 3.54 12.09
C GLN A 190 -2.00 4.79 12.94
N MET A 191 -2.43 5.90 12.34
CA MET A 191 -2.86 7.11 13.05
C MET A 191 -4.14 6.89 13.87
N GLY A 192 -4.86 5.78 13.64
CA GLY A 192 -6.11 5.44 14.31
C GLY A 192 -7.35 6.10 13.69
N LEU A 193 -7.21 6.65 12.48
CA LEU A 193 -8.30 7.20 11.70
C LEU A 193 -9.09 6.09 11.00
N ASN A 194 -10.39 6.33 10.79
CA ASN A 194 -11.28 5.35 10.19
C ASN A 194 -11.18 5.39 8.67
N VAL A 195 -11.03 4.23 8.07
CA VAL A 195 -10.96 4.06 6.63
C VAL A 195 -12.19 3.30 6.15
N VAL A 196 -12.83 3.83 5.12
CA VAL A 196 -14.01 3.23 4.47
C VAL A 196 -13.63 2.82 3.04
N THR A 197 -14.03 1.62 2.63
CA THR A 197 -13.83 1.13 1.27
C THR A 197 -14.88 1.71 0.31
N LEU A 198 -14.69 1.49 -1.00
CA LEU A 198 -15.60 1.98 -2.05
C LEU A 198 -17.06 1.54 -1.88
N ASP A 199 -17.30 0.38 -1.25
CA ASP A 199 -18.65 -0.16 -1.01
C ASP A 199 -19.24 0.25 0.36
N GLY A 200 -18.55 1.09 1.13
CA GLY A 200 -19.04 1.59 2.41
C GLY A 200 -18.69 0.72 3.63
N PHE A 201 -17.79 -0.24 3.46
CA PHE A 201 -17.31 -1.07 4.55
C PHE A 201 -16.16 -0.42 5.31
N VAL A 202 -16.11 -0.59 6.63
CA VAL A 202 -14.99 -0.09 7.44
C VAL A 202 -13.83 -1.09 7.36
N ALA A 203 -12.67 -0.61 6.92
CA ALA A 203 -11.44 -1.40 6.86
C ALA A 203 -10.84 -1.54 8.28
N LYS A 204 -10.74 -2.78 8.77
CA LYS A 204 -10.11 -3.06 10.07
C LYS A 204 -8.63 -3.30 9.97
N SER A 205 -8.27 -4.15 9.00
CA SER A 205 -6.93 -4.66 8.85
C SER A 205 -6.49 -4.58 7.40
N ILE A 206 -5.29 -4.08 7.17
CA ILE A 206 -4.68 -4.03 5.84
C ILE A 206 -3.56 -5.05 5.79
N ARG A 207 -3.54 -5.84 4.72
CA ARG A 207 -2.41 -6.71 4.40
C ARG A 207 -1.56 -6.06 3.33
N ARG A 208 -0.32 -5.73 3.68
CA ARG A 208 0.70 -5.25 2.74
C ARG A 208 1.86 -6.24 2.63
N TRP A 209 2.74 -5.97 1.67
CA TRP A 209 3.99 -6.71 1.52
C TRP A 209 5.14 -5.88 2.07
N GLY A 210 6.03 -6.53 2.82
CA GLY A 210 7.32 -5.99 3.19
C GLY A 210 8.40 -7.06 3.01
N GLN A 211 9.58 -6.83 3.56
CA GLN A 211 10.70 -7.78 3.55
C GLN A 211 11.14 -8.13 4.96
N MET A 212 11.53 -9.38 5.17
CA MET A 212 12.14 -9.83 6.42
C MET A 212 13.47 -10.51 6.12
N CYS A 213 14.50 -10.15 6.88
CA CYS A 213 15.80 -10.81 6.79
C CYS A 213 15.73 -12.20 7.44
N ARG A 214 16.17 -13.24 6.72
CA ARG A 214 16.20 -14.61 7.26
C ARG A 214 17.35 -14.88 8.23
N SER A 215 18.36 -14.02 8.26
CA SER A 215 19.51 -14.17 9.17
C SER A 215 19.25 -13.51 10.53
N CYS A 216 18.81 -12.25 10.53
CA CYS A 216 18.66 -11.45 11.76
C CYS A 216 17.20 -11.12 12.13
N TYR A 217 16.22 -11.58 11.33
CA TYR A 217 14.78 -11.34 11.52
C TYR A 217 14.34 -9.87 11.53
N GLU A 218 15.20 -8.95 11.10
CA GLU A 218 14.82 -7.55 10.92
C GLU A 218 13.77 -7.43 9.82
N VAL A 219 12.69 -6.69 10.09
CA VAL A 219 11.59 -6.47 9.15
C VAL A 219 11.66 -5.06 8.59
N TYR A 220 11.54 -4.97 7.27
CA TYR A 220 11.57 -3.74 6.51
C TYR A 220 10.21 -3.55 5.81
N PRO A 221 9.57 -2.39 5.96
CA PRO A 221 8.36 -2.05 5.20
C PRO A 221 8.63 -1.98 3.69
N ASN A 222 9.84 -1.54 3.29
CA ASN A 222 10.21 -1.42 1.89
C ASN A 222 10.40 -2.80 1.24
N THR A 223 9.87 -2.98 0.02
CA THR A 223 9.95 -4.23 -0.76
C THR A 223 11.13 -4.25 -1.75
N SER A 224 11.86 -3.15 -1.94
CA SER A 224 12.91 -3.04 -2.96
C SER A 224 14.32 -3.36 -2.48
N ARG A 225 14.54 -3.65 -1.19
CA ARG A 225 15.89 -3.91 -0.65
C ARG A 225 16.41 -5.26 -1.14
N GLN A 226 17.70 -5.30 -1.47
CA GLN A 226 18.42 -6.50 -1.87
C GLN A 226 19.28 -7.06 -0.72
N PHE A 227 19.75 -6.19 0.16
CA PHE A 227 20.57 -6.50 1.33
C PHE A 227 19.88 -6.04 2.62
N CYS A 228 20.16 -6.72 3.72
CA CYS A 228 19.70 -6.33 5.04
C CYS A 228 20.61 -5.22 5.61
N SER A 229 20.05 -4.11 6.06
CA SER A 229 20.82 -3.00 6.63
C SER A 229 21.45 -3.32 7.99
N LYS A 230 20.95 -4.33 8.70
CA LYS A 230 21.43 -4.71 10.04
C LYS A 230 22.61 -5.67 9.98
N CYS A 231 22.53 -6.69 9.11
CA CYS A 231 23.56 -7.73 9.02
C CYS A 231 24.30 -7.78 7.67
N GLY A 232 23.96 -6.93 6.70
CA GLY A 232 24.59 -6.88 5.38
C GLY A 232 24.26 -8.06 4.44
N ASN A 233 23.63 -9.13 4.93
CA ASN A 233 23.37 -10.33 4.12
C ASN A 233 22.25 -10.11 3.09
N ALA A 234 22.42 -10.70 1.90
CA ALA A 234 21.41 -10.83 0.86
C ALA A 234 20.34 -11.91 1.16
N THR A 235 19.75 -11.83 2.34
CA THR A 235 18.77 -12.83 2.84
C THR A 235 17.40 -12.22 3.13
N VAL A 236 17.11 -11.07 2.51
CA VAL A 236 15.81 -10.41 2.61
C VAL A 236 14.80 -11.12 1.70
N GLU A 237 13.66 -11.51 2.26
CA GLU A 237 12.59 -12.19 1.54
C GLU A 237 11.27 -11.48 1.77
N ARG A 238 10.42 -11.45 0.74
CA ARG A 238 9.10 -10.81 0.80
C ARG A 238 8.18 -11.56 1.75
N VAL A 239 7.61 -10.86 2.73
CA VAL A 239 6.66 -11.39 3.73
C VAL A 239 5.41 -10.52 3.80
N PRO A 240 4.24 -11.11 4.11
CA PRO A 240 3.03 -10.34 4.35
C PRO A 240 3.08 -9.70 5.74
N ILE A 241 2.80 -8.40 5.78
CA ILE A 241 2.65 -7.60 7.00
C ILE A 241 1.18 -7.22 7.10
N THR A 242 0.54 -7.57 8.21
CA THR A 242 -0.83 -7.18 8.51
C THR A 242 -0.84 -6.10 9.57
N VAL A 243 -1.51 -4.99 9.29
CA VAL A 243 -1.73 -3.89 10.22
C VAL A 243 -3.19 -3.95 10.63
N ASP A 244 -3.46 -4.09 11.91
CA ASP A 244 -4.82 -4.21 12.42
C ASP A 244 -5.17 -3.06 13.38
N SER A 245 -6.35 -2.48 13.18
CA SER A 245 -6.85 -1.34 13.96
C SER A 245 -7.28 -1.74 15.37
N GLU A 246 -7.87 -2.94 15.53
CA GLU A 246 -8.43 -3.40 16.82
C GLU A 246 -7.33 -3.80 17.80
N THR A 247 -6.39 -4.64 17.36
CA THR A 247 -5.26 -5.08 18.20
C THR A 247 -4.18 -4.01 18.36
N SER A 248 -4.16 -2.97 17.52
CA SER A 248 -3.12 -1.93 17.48
C SER A 248 -1.70 -2.49 17.27
N GLU A 249 -1.58 -3.60 16.56
CA GLU A 249 -0.33 -4.31 16.32
C GLU A 249 -0.04 -4.46 14.82
N ILE A 250 1.24 -4.34 14.45
CA ILE A 250 1.72 -4.68 13.12
C ILE A 250 2.32 -6.07 13.18
N ILE A 251 1.72 -7.03 12.49
CA ILE A 251 2.17 -8.42 12.51
C ILE A 251 2.86 -8.77 11.20
N ALA A 252 4.16 -9.05 11.27
CA ALA A 252 4.91 -9.65 10.17
C ALA A 252 4.84 -11.18 10.31
N ARG A 253 4.18 -11.84 9.36
CA ARG A 253 4.03 -13.30 9.40
C ARG A 253 5.21 -13.98 8.73
N ASP A 254 5.87 -14.87 9.46
CA ASP A 254 6.85 -15.76 8.84
C ASP A 254 6.14 -16.81 7.97
N THR A 255 6.34 -16.71 6.66
CA THR A 255 5.78 -17.65 5.67
C THR A 255 6.61 -18.91 5.51
N ARG A 256 7.89 -18.92 5.89
CA ARG A 256 8.76 -20.08 5.73
C ARG A 256 8.69 -20.98 6.94
N LYS A 257 8.39 -22.26 6.68
CA LYS A 257 8.46 -23.31 7.70
C LYS A 257 9.89 -23.82 7.94
N TRP A 258 10.73 -23.79 6.91
CA TRP A 258 12.11 -24.30 6.97
C TRP A 258 13.06 -23.47 6.11
N ILE A 259 14.28 -23.26 6.62
CA ILE A 259 15.36 -22.56 5.93
C ILE A 259 16.31 -23.61 5.33
N ASN A 260 16.40 -23.66 4.01
CA ASN A 260 17.33 -24.53 3.29
C ASN A 260 18.63 -23.78 3.00
N THR A 261 19.76 -24.32 3.48
CA THR A 261 21.12 -23.78 3.26
C THR A 261 21.81 -24.38 2.04
N ARG A 262 21.17 -25.30 1.30
CA ARG A 262 21.78 -25.91 0.11
C ARG A 262 22.01 -24.86 -0.97
N GLY A 263 23.24 -24.82 -1.47
CA GLY A 263 23.63 -23.90 -2.53
C GLY A 263 23.97 -22.48 -2.06
N THR A 264 24.09 -22.24 -0.75
CA THR A 264 24.62 -20.98 -0.23
C THR A 264 26.15 -20.94 -0.20
N ILE A 265 26.80 -22.09 -0.04
CA ILE A 265 28.26 -22.25 -0.10
C ILE A 265 28.63 -22.79 -1.47
N TYR A 266 29.40 -22.02 -2.23
CA TYR A 266 29.88 -22.37 -3.57
C TYR A 266 31.16 -21.58 -3.90
N THR A 267 31.93 -22.08 -4.86
CA THR A 267 33.16 -21.42 -5.31
C THR A 267 32.83 -20.12 -6.05
N GLN A 268 33.43 -19.01 -5.59
CA GLN A 268 33.25 -17.69 -6.19
C GLN A 268 34.27 -17.45 -7.31
N PRO A 269 33.92 -16.63 -8.34
CA PRO A 269 34.89 -16.23 -9.36
C PRO A 269 36.00 -15.39 -8.72
N LYS A 270 37.22 -15.50 -9.26
CA LYS A 270 38.34 -14.66 -8.82
C LYS A 270 38.02 -13.18 -9.10
N PRO A 271 38.35 -12.26 -8.20
CA PRO A 271 38.20 -10.84 -8.47
C PRO A 271 39.12 -10.44 -9.63
N THR A 272 38.54 -9.85 -10.66
CA THR A 272 39.28 -9.38 -11.84
C THR A 272 39.40 -7.86 -11.81
N THR A 273 40.51 -7.34 -12.32
CA THR A 273 40.72 -5.89 -12.50
C THR A 273 40.39 -5.51 -13.94
N GLY A 274 39.86 -4.31 -14.15
CA GLY A 274 39.54 -3.78 -15.49
C GLY A 274 38.04 -3.56 -15.71
N ARG A 275 37.65 -3.33 -16.97
CA ARG A 275 36.24 -3.18 -17.35
C ARG A 275 35.58 -4.55 -17.42
N ILE A 276 34.61 -4.77 -16.53
CA ILE A 276 33.86 -6.02 -16.45
C ILE A 276 32.44 -5.78 -16.98
N ASP A 277 31.96 -6.64 -17.88
CA ASP A 277 30.62 -6.52 -18.47
C ASP A 277 29.49 -6.72 -17.46
N LYS A 278 29.65 -7.61 -16.48
CA LYS A 278 28.70 -7.87 -15.41
C LYS A 278 29.40 -7.88 -14.04
N PRO A 279 29.15 -6.92 -13.15
CA PRO A 279 29.74 -6.92 -11.82
C PRO A 279 29.21 -8.11 -11.00
N TYR A 280 30.11 -8.75 -10.25
CA TYR A 280 29.76 -9.80 -9.29
C TYR A 280 29.43 -9.16 -7.94
N ILE A 281 28.15 -9.16 -7.57
CA ILE A 281 27.65 -8.38 -6.44
C ILE A 281 27.41 -9.29 -5.24
N THR A 282 28.09 -9.04 -4.12
CA THR A 282 27.97 -9.79 -2.86
C THR A 282 27.61 -8.91 -1.67
N ALA A 283 27.74 -7.60 -1.80
CA ALA A 283 27.49 -6.64 -0.74
C ALA A 283 26.77 -5.37 -1.25
N GLU A 284 26.17 -4.61 -0.34
CA GLU A 284 25.35 -3.44 -0.64
C GLU A 284 26.17 -2.26 -1.17
N ASP A 285 27.36 -2.04 -0.64
CA ASP A 285 28.30 -0.99 -1.03
C ASP A 285 28.74 -1.11 -2.50
N GLN A 286 28.83 -2.33 -3.04
CA GLN A 286 29.12 -2.57 -4.45
C GLN A 286 28.06 -1.98 -5.38
N LEU A 287 26.82 -1.77 -4.91
CA LEU A 287 25.76 -1.08 -5.66
C LEU A 287 26.04 0.42 -5.83
N LEU A 288 26.90 1.00 -5.00
CA LEU A 288 27.26 2.42 -5.07
C LEU A 288 28.46 2.68 -6.00
N MET A 289 29.19 1.62 -6.39
CA MET A 289 30.40 1.74 -7.18
C MET A 289 30.12 2.23 -8.61
N PRO A 290 31.05 3.00 -9.22
CA PRO A 290 30.91 3.48 -10.61
C PRO A 290 30.71 2.35 -11.63
N ALA A 291 31.38 1.22 -11.43
CA ALA A 291 31.25 0.06 -12.31
C ALA A 291 29.80 -0.46 -12.37
N PHE A 292 29.14 -0.58 -11.21
CA PHE A 292 27.74 -0.98 -11.13
C PHE A 292 26.80 0.05 -11.74
N LYS A 293 27.02 1.34 -11.47
CA LYS A 293 26.23 2.44 -12.08
C LYS A 293 26.33 2.43 -13.60
N ASN A 294 27.51 2.20 -14.15
CA ASN A 294 27.72 2.09 -15.61
C ASN A 294 27.02 0.84 -16.18
N TYR A 295 27.10 -0.29 -15.49
CA TYR A 295 26.38 -1.52 -15.85
C TYR A 295 24.86 -1.30 -15.91
N MET A 296 24.27 -0.69 -14.89
CA MET A 296 22.83 -0.37 -14.85
C MET A 296 22.41 0.58 -15.98
N ARG A 297 23.21 1.61 -16.29
CA ARG A 297 22.93 2.49 -17.44
C ARG A 297 22.90 1.71 -18.75
N ASN A 298 23.82 0.78 -18.95
CA ASN A 298 23.85 -0.05 -20.15
C ASN A 298 22.64 -1.01 -20.24
N VAL A 299 22.24 -1.62 -19.12
CA VAL A 299 21.04 -2.47 -19.05
C VAL A 299 19.78 -1.67 -19.36
N ASN A 300 19.62 -0.49 -18.74
CA ASN A 300 18.45 0.36 -18.95
C ASN A 300 18.36 0.89 -20.39
N ARG A 301 19.51 1.14 -21.05
CA ARG A 301 19.53 1.49 -22.48
C ARG A 301 19.03 0.35 -23.36
N LYS A 302 19.43 -0.89 -23.08
CA LYS A 302 18.99 -2.07 -23.84
C LYS A 302 17.52 -2.41 -23.61
N ASN A 303 16.99 -2.15 -22.42
CA ASN A 303 15.57 -2.40 -22.10
C ASN A 303 14.62 -1.35 -22.67
N LYS A 304 15.12 -0.23 -23.19
CA LYS A 304 14.29 0.85 -23.75
C LYS A 304 13.61 0.45 -25.08
N ASP A 305 14.11 -0.60 -25.72
CA ASP A 305 13.63 -1.11 -27.00
C ASP A 305 12.61 -2.25 -26.85
N ASP A 306 11.98 -2.42 -25.67
CA ASP A 306 10.93 -3.43 -25.48
C ASP A 306 9.57 -2.92 -26.03
N PRO A 307 9.06 -3.45 -27.15
CA PRO A 307 7.82 -2.96 -27.79
C PRO A 307 6.56 -3.13 -26.91
N LEU A 308 6.63 -3.94 -25.85
CA LEU A 308 5.56 -4.11 -24.87
C LEU A 308 5.53 -3.04 -23.77
N SER A 309 6.58 -2.22 -23.63
CA SER A 309 6.62 -1.12 -22.64
C SER A 309 5.71 0.05 -23.00
N HIS A 310 5.35 0.20 -24.28
CA HIS A 310 4.44 1.24 -24.77
C HIS A 310 3.02 1.09 -24.22
N PHE A 311 2.56 -0.15 -23.98
CA PHE A 311 1.20 -0.44 -23.51
C PHE A 311 0.94 -0.03 -22.05
N TYR A 312 1.99 0.13 -21.24
CA TYR A 312 1.86 0.50 -19.81
C TYR A 312 2.37 1.92 -19.50
N ALA A 313 2.97 2.61 -20.47
CA ALA A 313 3.70 3.85 -20.24
C ALA A 313 2.96 5.12 -20.71
N GLU A 314 1.75 5.02 -21.24
CA GLU A 314 0.99 6.20 -21.68
C GLU A 314 0.43 7.03 -20.51
N ASP A 315 0.22 6.45 -19.33
CA ASP A 315 -0.40 7.16 -18.20
C ASP A 315 0.58 7.97 -17.32
N THR A 316 1.89 7.94 -17.58
CA THR A 316 2.89 8.60 -16.70
C THR A 316 3.89 9.52 -17.39
N LYS A 317 3.69 9.87 -18.67
CA LYS A 317 4.52 10.87 -19.35
C LYS A 317 4.08 12.30 -18.99
N GLU A 318 4.26 12.67 -17.73
CA GLU A 318 4.54 14.07 -17.39
C GLU A 318 6.04 14.26 -17.23
N ASN A 319 6.55 15.22 -18.00
CA ASN A 319 7.94 15.52 -18.23
C ASN A 319 8.66 16.03 -16.97
N ASN A 320 9.97 15.75 -16.91
CA ASN A 320 10.95 16.39 -16.01
C ASN A 320 10.84 16.09 -14.51
N ILE A 321 10.82 14.80 -14.14
CA ILE A 321 11.27 14.41 -12.80
C ILE A 321 12.79 14.30 -12.81
N SER A 322 13.40 15.22 -12.06
CA SER A 322 14.82 15.31 -11.70
C SER A 322 15.45 13.95 -11.39
N SER A 323 16.78 13.91 -11.51
CA SER A 323 17.74 12.80 -11.32
C SER A 323 17.63 12.00 -10.00
N SER A 324 16.67 12.29 -9.14
CA SER A 324 16.56 11.82 -7.75
C SER A 324 15.71 10.57 -7.55
N ASN A 325 14.89 10.14 -8.53
CA ASN A 325 14.00 8.97 -8.37
C ASN A 325 14.45 7.74 -9.16
N GLN A 326 15.75 7.40 -9.11
CA GLN A 326 16.30 6.15 -9.67
C GLN A 326 16.04 4.91 -8.78
N PHE A 327 14.95 4.86 -8.03
CA PHE A 327 14.66 3.76 -7.10
C PHE A 327 14.03 2.52 -7.76
N THR A 328 13.67 2.58 -9.06
CA THR A 328 12.83 1.56 -9.70
C THR A 328 13.57 0.39 -10.37
N THR A 329 14.91 0.31 -10.32
CA THR A 329 15.67 -0.74 -11.05
C THR A 329 16.57 -1.64 -10.19
N PHE A 330 16.63 -1.46 -8.88
CA PHE A 330 17.40 -2.37 -8.00
C PHE A 330 16.75 -3.75 -7.82
N THR A 331 15.47 -3.90 -8.17
CA THR A 331 14.71 -5.15 -7.99
C THR A 331 15.22 -6.31 -8.85
N ASN A 332 15.87 -6.00 -9.98
CA ASN A 332 16.36 -6.99 -10.96
C ASN A 332 17.88 -7.22 -10.89
N VAL A 333 18.55 -6.73 -9.85
CA VAL A 333 19.98 -6.91 -9.68
C VAL A 333 20.28 -8.36 -9.33
N THR A 334 21.15 -9.00 -10.11
CA THR A 334 21.60 -10.37 -9.81
C THR A 334 22.64 -10.32 -8.69
N ILE A 335 22.30 -10.85 -7.52
CA ILE A 335 23.24 -11.04 -6.41
C ILE A 335 23.96 -12.37 -6.59
N GLY A 336 25.28 -12.38 -6.37
CA GLY A 336 26.14 -13.53 -6.50
C GLY A 336 26.03 -14.17 -7.88
N LEU A 337 25.80 -15.49 -7.91
CA LEU A 337 25.60 -16.24 -9.15
C LEU A 337 24.13 -16.24 -9.63
N GLY A 338 23.23 -15.55 -8.93
CA GLY A 338 21.81 -15.45 -9.28
C GLY A 338 20.95 -16.59 -8.75
N LYS A 339 19.77 -16.78 -9.35
CA LYS A 339 18.77 -17.75 -8.88
C LYS A 339 19.20 -19.19 -9.14
N GLY A 340 18.98 -20.07 -8.15
CA GLY A 340 19.23 -21.51 -8.21
C GLY A 340 20.42 -21.95 -7.35
N ASN A 341 20.62 -23.26 -7.20
CA ASN A 341 21.74 -23.83 -6.47
C ASN A 341 22.95 -23.99 -7.42
N PRO A 342 24.05 -23.23 -7.23
CA PRO A 342 25.22 -23.30 -8.10
C PRO A 342 25.91 -24.66 -8.13
N ASN A 343 25.77 -25.45 -7.07
CA ASN A 343 26.34 -26.79 -6.95
C ASN A 343 25.49 -27.87 -7.66
N SER A 344 24.33 -27.51 -8.22
CA SER A 344 23.48 -28.49 -8.91
C SER A 344 23.92 -28.69 -10.36
N ASN A 345 23.94 -29.95 -10.83
CA ASN A 345 24.31 -30.28 -12.20
C ASN A 345 23.52 -29.49 -13.25
N ARG A 346 22.21 -29.32 -13.02
CA ARG A 346 21.33 -28.53 -13.89
C ARG A 346 21.76 -27.06 -13.98
N TRP A 347 22.12 -26.45 -12.85
CA TRP A 347 22.56 -25.07 -12.84
C TRP A 347 23.91 -24.91 -13.52
N VAL A 348 24.87 -25.80 -13.21
CA VAL A 348 26.19 -25.83 -13.84
C VAL A 348 26.04 -25.96 -15.36
N GLN A 349 25.25 -26.93 -15.85
CA GLN A 349 25.01 -27.11 -17.28
C GLN A 349 24.45 -25.86 -17.96
N ARG A 350 23.50 -25.18 -17.31
CA ARG A 350 22.89 -23.93 -17.83
C ARG A 350 23.89 -22.76 -17.87
N HIS A 351 24.84 -22.72 -16.94
CA HIS A 351 25.79 -21.61 -16.76
C HIS A 351 27.24 -21.96 -17.13
N LYS A 352 27.46 -23.11 -17.80
CA LYS A 352 28.78 -23.59 -18.24
C LYS A 352 29.56 -22.56 -19.07
N ARG A 353 28.85 -21.71 -19.84
CA ARG A 353 29.47 -20.64 -20.66
C ARG A 353 29.87 -19.41 -19.83
N SER A 354 29.18 -19.10 -18.72
CA SER A 354 29.50 -17.94 -17.88
C SER A 354 30.56 -18.23 -16.82
N LEU A 355 30.82 -19.51 -16.51
CA LEU A 355 31.85 -19.93 -15.55
C LEU A 355 33.24 -20.15 -16.17
N LYS A 356 33.33 -20.29 -17.50
CA LYS A 356 34.62 -20.28 -18.19
C LYS A 356 35.11 -18.84 -18.23
N SER A 357 35.89 -18.43 -17.23
CA SER A 357 36.72 -17.23 -17.32
C SER A 357 37.60 -17.35 -18.57
N LYS A 358 37.59 -16.33 -19.43
CA LYS A 358 38.72 -16.08 -20.33
C LYS A 358 39.93 -15.65 -19.51
#